data_AF-E2BQF4-F1
#
_entry.id   AF-E2BQF4-F1
#
_cell.length_a   1.000
_cell.length_b   1.000
_cell.length_c   1.000
_cell.angle_alpha   90.00
_cell.angle_beta   90.00
_cell.angle_gamma   90.00
#
_symmetry.space_group_name_H-M   'P 1'
#
loop_
_entity.id
_entity.type
_entity.pdbx_description
1 polymer ?
#
loop_
_entity_poly.entity_id
_entity_poly.type
_entity_poly.pdbx_seq_one_letter_code
_entity_poly.pdbx_strand_id
1 'polypeptide(L)'
;LFECNPACDCNRITCNNRVIQHGLTQRFQLFRTEGKGWGLRTLRLILKGTYVCEYVGEIISDSEADHREDDSYLFDLDNRSILFHMDTQDGETYCIDARRYGNIARFINHSCAPNLLPVRVFVEHQDLHFPRIAFFANRDIEADEELGY
;
A
#
# COMPACT_ATOMS: atom_id res chain seq x y z
N LEU A 1 -6.74 -7.01 -6.77
CA LEU A 1 -6.75 -8.41 -6.26
C LEU A 1 -7.91 -8.56 -5.30
N PHE A 2 -8.59 -9.72 -5.28
CA PHE A 2 -9.66 -10.01 -4.33
C PHE A 2 -9.23 -11.18 -3.45
N GLU A 3 -9.04 -10.94 -2.17
CA GLU A 3 -8.80 -12.01 -1.20
C GLU A 3 -10.11 -12.68 -0.79
N CYS A 4 -10.01 -13.92 -0.32
CA CYS A 4 -11.11 -14.60 0.33
C CYS A 4 -11.51 -13.86 1.60
N ASN A 5 -12.81 -13.78 1.87
CA ASN A 5 -13.37 -13.01 2.98
C ASN A 5 -14.25 -13.92 3.87
N PRO A 6 -14.92 -13.41 4.92
CA PRO A 6 -15.73 -14.25 5.80
C PRO A 6 -16.88 -15.03 5.12
N ALA A 7 -17.29 -14.63 3.92
CA ALA A 7 -18.30 -15.33 3.12
C ALA A 7 -17.73 -16.49 2.27
N CYS A 8 -16.41 -16.69 2.24
CA CYS A 8 -15.79 -17.83 1.58
C CYS A 8 -15.69 -19.04 2.52
N ASP A 9 -15.94 -20.25 1.99
CA ASP A 9 -15.86 -21.52 2.75
C ASP A 9 -14.44 -22.06 2.96
N CYS A 10 -13.42 -21.35 2.49
CA CYS A 10 -12.04 -21.78 2.61
C CYS A 10 -11.55 -21.73 4.08
N ASN A 11 -10.61 -22.62 4.42
CA ASN A 11 -9.96 -22.59 5.73
C ASN A 11 -9.21 -21.27 5.92
N ARG A 12 -9.51 -20.53 7.00
CA ARG A 12 -8.94 -19.20 7.26
C ARG A 12 -7.43 -19.18 7.48
N ILE A 13 -6.85 -20.30 7.92
CA ILE A 13 -5.42 -20.41 8.27
C ILE A 13 -4.60 -20.86 7.07
N THR A 14 -5.14 -21.76 6.24
CA THR A 14 -4.38 -22.40 5.15
C THR A 14 -4.76 -21.90 3.75
N CYS A 15 -5.68 -20.93 3.63
CA CYS A 15 -6.06 -20.37 2.35
C CYS A 15 -4.94 -19.47 1.80
N ASN A 16 -4.42 -19.81 0.63
CA ASN A 16 -3.40 -19.00 -0.06
C ASN A 16 -3.92 -17.64 -0.58
N ASN A 17 -5.23 -17.39 -0.51
CA ASN A 17 -5.86 -16.13 -0.93
C ASN A 17 -6.30 -15.28 0.27
N ARG A 18 -5.49 -15.24 1.34
CA ARG A 18 -5.70 -14.40 2.55
C ARG A 18 -4.39 -13.75 3.02
N VAL A 19 -3.52 -13.38 2.08
CA VAL A 19 -2.12 -12.99 2.33
C VAL A 19 -2.05 -11.72 3.17
N ILE A 20 -2.67 -10.62 2.73
CA ILE A 20 -2.56 -9.32 3.40
C ILE A 20 -3.36 -9.29 4.70
N GLN A 21 -4.42 -10.10 4.79
CA GLN A 21 -5.21 -10.29 6.02
C GLN A 21 -4.40 -10.80 7.20
N HIS A 22 -3.29 -11.51 6.95
CA HIS A 22 -2.40 -12.00 8.01
C HIS A 22 -1.48 -10.91 8.56
N GLY A 23 -1.51 -9.69 8.00
CA GLY A 23 -0.81 -8.53 8.52
C GLY A 23 0.71 -8.59 8.36
N LEU A 24 1.39 -7.74 9.13
CA LEU A 24 2.83 -7.49 8.96
C LEU A 24 3.69 -8.66 9.46
N THR A 25 4.40 -9.33 8.56
CA THR A 25 5.32 -10.44 8.90
C THR A 25 6.80 -10.05 8.80
N GLN A 26 7.11 -9.01 8.02
CA GLN A 26 8.47 -8.56 7.76
C GLN A 26 9.14 -7.89 8.97
N ARG A 27 10.45 -7.63 8.86
CA ARG A 27 11.24 -6.92 9.86
C ARG A 27 11.87 -5.69 9.23
N PHE A 28 11.43 -4.53 9.70
CA PHE A 28 11.90 -3.25 9.17
C PHE A 28 12.70 -2.46 10.20
N GLN A 29 13.45 -1.50 9.69
CA GLN A 29 14.04 -0.45 10.49
C GLN A 29 13.76 0.90 9.84
N LEU A 30 13.24 1.81 10.63
CA LEU A 30 13.19 3.22 10.28
C LEU A 30 14.60 3.80 10.45
N PHE A 31 15.09 4.50 9.43
CA PHE A 31 16.44 5.08 9.45
C PHE A 31 16.47 6.46 8.80
N ARG A 32 17.49 7.25 9.11
CA ARG A 32 17.71 8.56 8.50
C ARG A 32 18.51 8.39 7.21
N THR A 33 18.00 8.93 6.10
CA THR A 33 18.67 8.89 4.80
C THR A 33 19.53 10.14 4.57
N GLU A 34 20.46 10.08 3.62
CA GLU A 34 21.33 11.18 3.22
C GLU A 34 20.65 12.17 2.25
N GLY A 35 19.37 12.52 2.49
CA GLY A 35 18.70 13.58 1.72
C GLY A 35 17.19 13.44 1.53
N LYS A 36 16.61 12.28 1.79
CA LYS A 36 15.15 12.04 1.69
C LYS A 36 14.44 12.10 3.04
N GLY A 37 15.14 12.53 4.09
CA GLY A 37 14.61 12.55 5.45
C GLY A 37 14.61 11.16 6.09
N TRP A 38 13.44 10.66 6.46
CA TRP A 38 13.30 9.32 7.02
C TRP A 38 13.06 8.30 5.90
N GLY A 39 13.56 7.09 6.07
CA GLY A 39 13.35 5.99 5.13
C GLY A 39 13.06 4.70 5.87
N LEU A 40 12.52 3.73 5.15
CA LEU A 40 12.29 2.38 5.65
C LEU A 40 13.21 1.42 4.92
N ARG A 41 13.89 0.54 5.67
CA ARG A 41 14.68 -0.56 5.09
C ARG A 41 14.29 -1.88 5.70
N THR A 42 14.52 -2.97 4.97
CA THR A 42 14.34 -4.33 5.49
C THR A 42 15.56 -4.78 6.27
N LEU A 43 15.36 -5.59 7.31
CA LEU A 43 16.43 -6.23 8.08
C LEU A 43 16.74 -7.66 7.60
N ARG A 44 16.02 -8.14 6.57
CA ARG A 44 16.13 -9.49 6.01
C ARG A 44 15.90 -9.46 4.51
N LEU A 45 16.42 -10.47 3.81
CA LEU A 45 16.08 -10.74 2.41
C LEU A 45 14.56 -10.84 2.25
N ILE A 46 14.01 -10.10 1.29
CA ILE A 46 12.63 -10.22 0.82
C ILE A 46 12.65 -10.72 -0.61
N LEU A 47 12.07 -11.89 -0.86
CA LEU A 47 12.00 -12.46 -2.20
C LEU A 47 10.95 -11.74 -3.05
N LYS A 48 11.17 -11.70 -4.37
CA LYS A 48 10.21 -11.21 -5.36
C LYS A 48 8.83 -11.82 -5.15
N GLY A 49 7.79 -10.98 -5.24
CA GLY A 49 6.39 -11.35 -5.07
C GLY A 49 5.94 -11.46 -3.61
N THR A 50 6.83 -11.25 -2.64
CA THR A 50 6.48 -11.30 -1.22
C THR A 50 5.67 -10.06 -0.83
N TYR A 51 4.59 -10.26 -0.07
CA TYR A 51 3.89 -9.15 0.61
C TYR A 51 4.79 -8.49 1.64
N VAL A 52 4.91 -7.17 1.55
CA VAL A 52 5.80 -6.37 2.40
C VAL A 52 5.02 -5.71 3.52
N CYS A 53 4.11 -4.79 3.20
CA CYS A 53 3.24 -4.10 4.15
C CYS A 53 2.08 -3.40 3.42
N GLU A 54 1.11 -2.90 4.17
CA GLU A 54 0.03 -2.07 3.67
C GLU A 54 0.33 -0.59 3.91
N TYR A 55 -0.09 0.30 3.01
CA TYR A 55 -0.12 1.74 3.25
C TYR A 55 -1.43 2.09 3.97
N VAL A 56 -1.33 2.40 5.25
CA VAL A 56 -2.49 2.69 6.11
C VAL A 56 -2.50 4.16 6.48
N GLY A 57 -3.67 4.77 6.38
CA GLY A 57 -3.95 6.15 6.81
C GLY A 57 -5.45 6.45 6.82
N GLU A 58 -5.78 7.73 6.93
CA GLU A 58 -7.16 8.23 6.81
C GLU A 58 -7.58 8.27 5.34
N ILE A 59 -8.74 7.71 4.98
CA ILE A 59 -9.29 7.87 3.62
C ILE A 59 -10.03 9.19 3.56
N ILE A 60 -9.64 10.05 2.62
CA ILE A 60 -10.27 11.35 2.37
C ILE A 60 -10.59 11.50 0.88
N SER A 61 -11.55 12.36 0.54
CA SER A 61 -11.78 12.71 -0.87
C SER A 61 -10.68 13.65 -1.37
N ASP A 62 -10.47 13.69 -2.69
CA ASP A 62 -9.51 14.62 -3.29
C ASP A 62 -9.85 16.08 -2.96
N SER A 63 -11.14 16.43 -2.86
CA SER A 63 -11.55 17.76 -2.42
C SER A 63 -11.08 18.09 -0.99
N GLU A 64 -11.09 17.13 -0.06
CA GLU A 64 -10.55 17.33 1.28
C GLU A 64 -9.02 17.36 1.25
N ALA A 65 -8.38 16.58 0.38
CA ALA A 65 -6.93 16.58 0.20
C ALA A 65 -6.40 17.95 -0.28
N ASP A 66 -7.12 18.63 -1.17
CA ASP A 66 -6.79 20.00 -1.64
C ASP A 66 -6.78 21.04 -0.51
N HIS A 67 -7.48 20.77 0.60
CA HIS A 67 -7.49 21.65 1.78
C HIS A 67 -6.38 21.31 2.79
N ARG A 68 -5.59 20.24 2.57
CA ARG A 68 -4.46 19.88 3.42
C ARG A 68 -3.25 20.75 3.06
N GLU A 69 -2.60 21.33 4.08
CA GLU A 69 -1.40 22.16 3.88
C GLU A 69 -0.14 21.36 3.53
N ASP A 70 -0.13 20.06 3.79
CA ASP A 70 1.02 19.16 3.65
C ASP A 70 0.58 17.85 2.99
N ASP A 71 1.00 17.67 1.74
CA ASP A 71 0.68 16.54 0.87
C ASP A 71 1.73 15.42 0.92
N SER A 72 2.77 15.54 1.77
CA SER A 72 3.93 14.64 1.79
C SER A 72 3.62 13.17 2.11
N TYR A 73 2.39 12.87 2.57
CA TYR A 73 1.96 11.54 3.01
C TYR A 73 0.65 11.09 2.37
N LEU A 74 0.26 11.73 1.25
CA LEU A 74 -0.89 11.32 0.46
C LEU A 74 -0.53 10.14 -0.46
N PHE A 75 -1.48 9.22 -0.60
CA PHE A 75 -1.41 8.13 -1.56
C PHE A 75 -2.73 8.03 -2.33
N ASP A 76 -2.69 8.31 -3.63
CA ASP A 76 -3.90 8.33 -4.45
C ASP A 76 -4.47 6.91 -4.64
N LEU A 77 -5.79 6.79 -4.49
CA LEU A 77 -6.53 5.54 -4.75
C LEU A 77 -7.07 5.46 -6.18
N ASP A 78 -6.58 6.35 -7.04
CA ASP A 78 -7.10 6.66 -8.36
C ASP A 78 -7.50 5.40 -9.14
N ASN A 79 -8.80 5.29 -9.46
CA ASN A 79 -9.38 4.10 -10.09
C ASN A 79 -9.25 4.11 -11.62
N ARG A 80 -8.27 4.85 -12.17
CA ARG A 80 -8.06 4.95 -13.62
C ARG A 80 -7.54 3.63 -14.18
N SER A 81 -8.41 2.65 -14.31
CA SER A 81 -8.17 1.48 -15.14
C SER A 81 -8.10 1.95 -16.60
N ILE A 82 -6.88 2.10 -17.09
CA ILE A 82 -6.54 2.36 -18.50
C ILE A 82 -7.21 1.33 -19.44
N LEU A 83 -7.63 0.17 -18.92
CA LEU A 83 -8.22 -0.93 -19.69
C LEU A 83 -9.74 -0.88 -19.85
N PHE A 84 -10.48 -0.05 -19.09
CA PHE A 84 -11.95 -0.16 -19.08
C PHE A 84 -12.72 1.12 -19.40
N HIS A 85 -12.09 2.30 -19.52
CA HIS A 85 -12.82 3.58 -19.68
C HIS A 85 -14.09 3.64 -18.82
N MET A 86 -14.05 3.04 -17.63
CA MET A 86 -15.08 3.26 -16.62
C MET A 86 -14.72 4.60 -16.03
N ASP A 87 -15.23 5.66 -16.66
CA ASP A 87 -15.60 6.86 -15.94
C ASP A 87 -16.38 6.36 -14.73
N THR A 88 -15.76 6.42 -13.54
CA THR A 88 -16.52 6.44 -12.30
C THR A 88 -17.51 7.57 -12.49
N GLN A 89 -18.80 7.23 -12.70
CA GLN A 89 -19.83 8.16 -13.17
C GLN A 89 -20.03 9.38 -12.25
N ASP A 90 -19.44 9.36 -11.05
CA ASP A 90 -19.49 10.44 -10.07
C ASP A 90 -18.22 11.30 -9.97
N GLY A 91 -17.13 10.98 -10.68
CA GLY A 91 -15.90 11.80 -10.69
C GLY A 91 -15.18 11.97 -9.33
N GLU A 92 -15.71 11.37 -8.26
CA GLU A 92 -15.15 11.44 -6.91
C GLU A 92 -13.99 10.45 -6.76
N THR A 93 -12.81 11.01 -6.56
CA THR A 93 -11.56 10.30 -6.28
C THR A 93 -11.20 10.44 -4.80
N TYR A 94 -10.45 9.46 -4.32
CA TYR A 94 -10.05 9.37 -2.92
C TYR A 94 -8.55 9.17 -2.83
N CYS A 95 -7.98 9.58 -1.70
CA CYS A 95 -6.60 9.29 -1.33
C CYS A 95 -6.51 8.83 0.13
N ILE A 96 -5.39 8.21 0.47
CA ILE A 96 -5.03 7.86 1.84
C ILE A 96 -4.07 8.93 2.36
N ASP A 97 -4.47 9.65 3.41
CA ASP A 97 -3.61 10.57 4.15
C ASP A 97 -3.00 9.89 5.39
N ALA A 98 -1.68 9.66 5.36
CA ALA A 98 -0.93 9.10 6.48
C ALA A 98 -0.24 10.16 7.36
N ARG A 99 -0.60 11.45 7.26
CA ARG A 99 0.06 12.57 7.96
C ARG A 99 -0.10 12.50 9.47
N ARG A 100 -1.33 12.30 9.95
CA ARG A 100 -1.69 12.25 11.37
C ARG A 100 -1.88 10.83 11.88
N TYR A 101 -2.49 9.99 11.07
CA TYR A 101 -2.77 8.59 11.39
C TYR A 101 -2.19 7.73 10.27
N GLY A 102 -1.27 6.84 10.60
CA GLY A 102 -0.71 5.93 9.62
C GLY A 102 0.25 4.94 10.24
N ASN A 103 0.64 3.94 9.46
CA ASN A 103 1.58 2.90 9.90
C ASN A 103 3.00 3.19 9.39
N ILE A 104 3.90 2.20 9.54
CA ILE A 104 5.31 2.32 9.13
C ILE A 104 5.52 2.60 7.63
N ALA A 105 4.55 2.23 6.79
CA ALA A 105 4.65 2.40 5.33
C ALA A 105 4.68 3.87 4.90
N ARG A 106 4.20 4.80 5.74
CA ARG A 106 4.29 6.26 5.52
C ARG A 106 5.73 6.79 5.37
N PHE A 107 6.74 5.98 5.69
CA PHE A 107 8.16 6.33 5.59
C PHE A 107 8.87 5.63 4.42
N ILE A 108 8.13 4.95 3.56
CA ILE A 108 8.66 4.41 2.31
C ILE A 108 8.80 5.59 1.35
N ASN A 109 10.01 5.81 0.85
CA ASN A 109 10.29 6.91 -0.06
C ASN A 109 9.91 6.55 -1.50
N HIS A 110 9.67 7.58 -2.31
CA HIS A 110 9.58 7.40 -3.76
C HIS A 110 10.94 6.98 -4.34
N SER A 111 10.93 6.12 -5.36
CA SER A 111 12.11 5.70 -6.12
C SER A 111 11.82 5.60 -7.62
N CYS A 112 12.69 6.18 -8.46
CA CYS A 112 12.62 5.99 -9.92
C CYS A 112 12.98 4.56 -10.37
N ALA A 113 13.61 3.77 -9.49
CA ALA A 113 13.91 2.36 -9.69
C ALA A 113 13.37 1.57 -8.48
N PRO A 114 12.04 1.46 -8.37
CA PRO A 114 11.41 0.96 -7.16
C PRO A 114 11.64 -0.54 -6.99
N ASN A 115 11.72 -0.99 -5.74
CA ASN A 115 11.76 -2.41 -5.38
C ASN A 115 10.41 -2.89 -4.82
N LEU A 116 9.47 -1.97 -4.59
CA LEU A 116 8.09 -2.25 -4.23
C LEU A 116 7.12 -1.96 -5.38
N LEU A 117 5.98 -2.64 -5.37
CA LEU A 117 4.85 -2.42 -6.27
C LEU A 117 3.59 -2.26 -5.41
N PRO A 118 2.89 -1.11 -5.47
CA PRO A 118 1.58 -0.98 -4.84
C PRO A 118 0.53 -1.79 -5.61
N VAL A 119 -0.28 -2.54 -4.87
CA VAL A 119 -1.35 -3.37 -5.41
C VAL A 119 -2.64 -3.08 -4.65
N ARG A 120 -3.72 -2.84 -5.41
CA ARG A 120 -5.08 -2.66 -4.88
C ARG A 120 -5.64 -4.02 -4.48
N VAL A 121 -6.00 -4.18 -3.21
CA VAL A 121 -6.52 -5.44 -2.66
C VAL A 121 -7.86 -5.19 -1.96
N PHE A 122 -8.82 -6.04 -2.28
CA PHE A 122 -10.16 -6.04 -1.67
C PHE A 122 -10.29 -7.27 -0.78
N VAL A 123 -10.73 -7.05 0.45
CA VAL A 123 -10.78 -8.08 1.50
C VAL A 123 -12.17 -8.10 2.11
N GLU A 124 -12.46 -7.19 3.04
CA GLU A 124 -13.70 -7.21 3.82
C GLU A 124 -14.90 -6.75 2.99
N HIS A 125 -14.68 -5.78 2.10
CA HIS A 125 -15.68 -5.25 1.18
C HIS A 125 -15.17 -5.32 -0.26
N GLN A 126 -16.10 -5.17 -1.21
CA GLN A 126 -15.83 -5.16 -2.65
C GLN A 126 -16.13 -3.82 -3.31
N ASP A 127 -16.32 -2.76 -2.50
CA ASP A 127 -16.39 -1.39 -3.00
C ASP A 127 -15.08 -1.01 -3.67
N LEU A 128 -15.14 -0.77 -4.98
CA LEU A 128 -13.97 -0.49 -5.82
C LEU A 128 -13.32 0.87 -5.53
N HIS A 129 -14.03 1.78 -4.85
CA HIS A 129 -13.51 3.09 -4.47
C HIS A 129 -12.51 3.02 -3.31
N PHE A 130 -12.61 1.99 -2.45
CA PHE A 130 -11.84 1.92 -1.20
C PHE A 130 -10.91 0.70 -1.11
N PRO A 131 -10.05 0.43 -2.11
CA PRO A 131 -9.11 -0.67 -2.03
C PRO A 131 -8.12 -0.46 -0.87
N ARG A 132 -7.64 -1.56 -0.29
CA ARG A 132 -6.44 -1.53 0.55
C ARG A 132 -5.20 -1.49 -0.35
N ILE A 133 -4.24 -0.63 -0.03
CA ILE A 133 -2.99 -0.51 -0.80
C ILE A 133 -1.91 -1.37 -0.16
N ALA A 134 -1.60 -2.49 -0.80
CA ALA A 134 -0.57 -3.43 -0.33
C ALA A 134 0.68 -3.36 -1.19
N PHE A 135 1.85 -3.23 -0.58
CA PHE A 135 3.13 -3.30 -1.25
C PHE A 135 3.63 -4.74 -1.37
N PHE A 136 4.04 -5.12 -2.57
CA PHE A 136 4.72 -6.37 -2.87
C PHE A 136 6.10 -6.11 -3.44
N ALA A 137 7.07 -6.98 -3.14
CA ALA A 137 8.40 -6.88 -3.72
C ALA A 137 8.37 -7.18 -5.22
N ASN A 138 8.87 -6.30 -6.07
CA ASN A 138 8.89 -6.50 -7.54
C ASN A 138 10.18 -7.22 -8.03
N ARG A 139 11.18 -7.33 -7.15
CA ARG A 139 12.41 -8.09 -7.27
C ARG A 139 12.85 -8.60 -5.90
N ASP A 140 13.92 -9.38 -5.84
CA ASP A 140 14.57 -9.70 -4.57
C ASP A 140 15.19 -8.41 -3.97
N ILE A 141 15.02 -8.23 -2.67
CA ILE A 141 15.45 -7.05 -1.90
C ILE A 141 16.35 -7.53 -0.78
N GLU A 142 17.60 -7.09 -0.79
CA GLU A 142 18.60 -7.54 0.18
C GLU A 142 18.37 -6.94 1.57
N ALA A 143 18.96 -7.55 2.59
CA ALA A 143 18.97 -6.96 3.93
C ALA A 143 19.66 -5.59 3.90
N ASP A 144 19.16 -4.67 4.74
CA ASP A 144 19.57 -3.26 4.84
C ASP A 144 19.30 -2.39 3.60
N GLU A 145 18.67 -2.95 2.56
CA GLU A 145 18.26 -2.18 1.39
C GLU A 145 17.04 -1.29 1.71
N GLU A 146 17.09 -0.03 1.26
CA GLU A 146 15.97 0.91 1.38
C GLU A 146 14.79 0.47 0.51
N LEU A 147 13.59 0.52 1.08
CA LEU A 147 12.34 0.23 0.38
C LEU A 147 11.84 1.49 -0.31
N GLY A 148 11.40 1.35 -1.56
CA GLY A 148 10.83 2.46 -2.33
C GLY A 148 9.88 2.01 -3.45
N TYR A 149 8.91 2.88 -3.75
CA TYR A 149 7.87 2.67 -4.77
C TYR A 149 7.84 3.77 -5.83
#